data_AF-A0A496WP01-F1
#
_entry.id   AF-A0A496WP01-F1
#
_cell.length_a   1.000
_cell.length_b   1.000
_cell.length_c   1.000
_cell.angle_alpha   90.00
_cell.angle_beta   90.00
_cell.angle_gamma   90.00
#
_symmetry.space_group_name_H-M   'P 1'
#
loop_
_entity.id
_entity.type
_entity.pdbx_description
1 polymer ?
#
loop_
_entity_poly.entity_id
_entity_poly.type
_entity_poly.pdbx_seq_one_letter_code
_entity_poly.pdbx_strand_id
1 'polypeptide(L)'
;MSGGIQLSSEMISDIKSVITKHDPAADNDLYFMQYLSAVTGYVLAHQDQPGVDKKSLLGDLNHFTGQFLEQVEQDMKPAEDAFGVWKPGDS
;
A
#
# COMPACT_ATOMS: atom_id res chain seq x y z
N MET A 1 -11.38 15.75 -4.77
CA MET A 1 -10.99 14.48 -4.10
C MET A 1 -10.25 13.67 -5.14
N SER A 2 -8.92 13.62 -5.09
CA SER A 2 -8.10 12.93 -6.09
C SER A 2 -8.26 11.42 -5.96
N GLY A 3 -8.58 10.71 -7.06
CA GLY A 3 -8.72 9.26 -7.11
C GLY A 3 -7.39 8.55 -6.87
N GLY A 4 -7.07 8.29 -5.60
CA GLY A 4 -5.91 7.49 -5.18
C GLY A 4 -6.18 6.00 -5.30
N ILE A 5 -5.10 5.20 -5.25
CA ILE A 5 -5.19 3.73 -5.18
C ILE A 5 -5.87 3.36 -3.86
N GLN A 6 -6.90 2.51 -3.92
CA GLN A 6 -7.57 1.96 -2.73
C GLN A 6 -7.31 0.46 -2.66
N LEU A 7 -6.77 0.01 -1.53
CA LEU A 7 -6.53 -1.41 -1.27
C LEU A 7 -7.58 -1.90 -0.28
N SER A 8 -8.47 -2.78 -0.72
CA SER A 8 -9.39 -3.46 0.19
C SER A 8 -8.69 -4.64 0.86
N SER A 9 -9.11 -4.99 2.07
CA SER A 9 -8.61 -6.17 2.78
C SER A 9 -8.80 -7.46 1.98
N GLU A 10 -9.91 -7.56 1.24
CA GLU A 10 -10.22 -8.68 0.35
C GLU A 10 -9.18 -8.80 -0.78
N MET A 11 -8.88 -7.69 -1.46
CA MET A 11 -7.86 -7.68 -2.52
C MET A 11 -6.49 -8.12 -2.02
N ILE A 12 -6.06 -7.63 -0.84
CA ILE A 12 -4.78 -8.02 -0.26
C ILE A 12 -4.77 -9.51 0.12
N SER A 13 -5.85 -10.01 0.70
CA SER A 13 -6.01 -11.42 1.03
C SER A 13 -5.93 -12.32 -0.21
N ASP A 14 -6.60 -11.94 -1.30
CA ASP A 14 -6.60 -12.70 -2.55
C ASP A 14 -5.21 -12.75 -3.19
N ILE A 15 -4.50 -11.62 -3.22
CA ILE A 15 -3.13 -11.57 -3.74
C ILE A 15 -2.20 -12.45 -2.89
N LYS A 16 -2.30 -12.36 -1.55
CA LYS A 16 -1.50 -13.22 -0.65
C LYS A 16 -1.79 -14.70 -0.89
N SER A 17 -3.06 -15.08 -1.01
CA SER A 17 -3.48 -16.46 -1.30
C SER A 17 -2.87 -17.00 -2.60
N VAL A 18 -2.87 -16.21 -3.67
CA VAL A 18 -2.26 -16.60 -4.94
C VAL A 18 -0.75 -16.83 -4.79
N ILE A 19 -0.03 -15.92 -4.13
CA ILE A 19 1.42 -16.05 -3.97
C ILE A 19 1.75 -17.24 -3.06
N THR A 20 1.06 -17.41 -1.94
CA THR A 20 1.26 -18.52 -0.99
C THR A 20 0.96 -19.89 -1.61
N LYS A 21 0.05 -19.96 -2.60
CA LYS A 21 -0.19 -21.19 -3.37
C LYS A 21 1.05 -21.65 -4.16
N HIS A 22 1.88 -20.70 -4.62
CA HIS A 22 3.10 -21.01 -5.38
C HIS A 22 4.33 -21.15 -4.48
N ASP A 23 4.41 -20.37 -3.41
CA ASP A 23 5.45 -20.50 -2.38
C ASP A 23 4.83 -20.32 -0.97
N PRO A 24 4.70 -21.41 -0.19
CA PRO A 24 4.19 -21.33 1.18
C PRO A 24 4.97 -20.39 2.10
N ALA A 25 6.25 -20.10 1.82
CA ALA A 25 7.03 -19.15 2.60
C ALA A 25 6.48 -17.71 2.54
N ALA A 26 5.69 -17.38 1.49
CA ALA A 26 5.04 -16.08 1.34
C ALA A 26 3.86 -15.87 2.29
N ASP A 27 3.48 -16.85 3.12
CA ASP A 27 2.58 -16.59 4.26
C ASP A 27 3.21 -15.61 5.27
N ASN A 28 4.53 -15.52 5.30
CA ASN A 28 5.24 -14.46 6.02
C ASN A 28 5.15 -13.13 5.25
N ASP A 29 4.68 -12.07 5.93
CA ASP A 29 4.44 -10.77 5.30
C ASP A 29 5.71 -10.12 4.72
N LEU A 30 6.89 -10.38 5.29
CA LEU A 30 8.17 -9.87 4.74
C LEU A 30 8.52 -10.54 3.41
N TYR A 31 8.20 -11.82 3.25
CA TYR A 31 8.39 -12.55 2.00
C TYR A 31 7.33 -12.13 0.98
N PHE A 32 6.07 -11.98 1.41
CA PHE A 32 4.99 -11.46 0.58
C PHE A 32 5.35 -10.11 -0.05
N MET A 33 5.86 -9.15 0.73
CA MET A 33 6.30 -7.85 0.21
C MET A 33 7.45 -7.94 -0.80
N GLN A 34 8.39 -8.88 -0.61
CA GLN A 34 9.45 -9.13 -1.58
C GLN A 34 8.89 -9.63 -2.91
N TYR A 35 7.88 -10.51 -2.89
CA TYR A 35 7.19 -10.96 -4.09
C TYR A 35 6.49 -9.81 -4.82
N LEU A 36 5.78 -8.93 -4.10
CA LEU A 36 5.16 -7.76 -4.72
C LEU A 36 6.20 -6.87 -5.43
N SER A 37 7.33 -6.63 -4.76
CA SER A 37 8.44 -5.86 -5.33
C SER A 37 9.04 -6.53 -6.58
N ALA A 38 9.19 -7.85 -6.55
CA ALA A 38 9.69 -8.64 -7.68
C ALA A 38 8.70 -8.62 -8.86
N VAL A 39 7.39 -8.70 -8.59
CA VAL A 39 6.34 -8.56 -9.62
C VAL A 39 6.43 -7.20 -10.30
N THR A 40 6.61 -6.11 -9.55
CA THR A 40 6.82 -4.78 -10.12
C THR A 40 8.02 -4.75 -11.07
N GLY A 41 9.16 -5.30 -10.63
CA GLY A 41 10.36 -5.40 -11.46
C GLY A 41 10.16 -6.26 -12.71
N TYR A 42 9.48 -7.40 -12.58
CA TYR A 42 9.17 -8.30 -13.68
C TYR A 42 8.27 -7.63 -14.73
N VAL A 43 7.18 -6.97 -14.31
CA VAL A 43 6.27 -6.26 -15.22
C VAL A 43 7.01 -5.12 -15.93
N LEU A 44 7.82 -4.36 -15.20
CA LEU A 44 8.60 -3.27 -15.79
C LEU A 44 9.68 -3.74 -16.75
N ALA A 45 10.31 -4.88 -16.48
CA ALA A 45 11.28 -5.49 -17.39
C ALA A 45 10.66 -5.80 -18.75
N HIS A 46 9.39 -6.23 -18.77
CA HIS A 46 8.62 -6.55 -19.97
C HIS A 46 8.02 -5.32 -20.68
N GLN A 47 8.10 -4.12 -20.11
CA GLN A 47 7.63 -2.91 -20.78
C GLN A 47 8.48 -2.62 -22.02
N ASP A 48 7.84 -2.48 -23.17
CA ASP A 48 8.47 -2.29 -24.48
C ASP A 48 8.26 -0.87 -25.06
N GLN A 49 7.48 -0.04 -24.36
CA GLN A 49 7.22 1.34 -24.77
C GLN A 49 8.53 2.12 -24.99
N PRO A 50 8.75 2.66 -26.20
CA PRO A 50 9.95 3.44 -26.52
C PRO A 50 10.07 4.67 -25.63
N GLY A 51 11.29 4.97 -25.18
CA GLY A 51 11.59 6.17 -24.40
C GLY A 51 11.24 6.10 -22.91
N VAL A 52 10.74 4.96 -22.42
CA VAL A 52 10.56 4.75 -20.98
C VAL A 52 11.90 4.55 -20.29
N ASP A 53 12.26 5.47 -19.40
CA ASP A 53 13.33 5.27 -18.44
C ASP A 53 12.82 4.39 -17.29
N LYS A 54 13.06 3.07 -17.43
CA LYS A 54 12.66 2.09 -16.43
C LYS A 54 13.27 2.36 -15.05
N LYS A 55 14.48 2.93 -14.97
CA LYS A 55 15.11 3.23 -13.68
C LYS A 55 14.45 4.43 -13.01
N SER A 56 14.16 5.47 -13.78
CA SER A 56 13.41 6.63 -13.29
C SER A 56 12.04 6.21 -12.77
N LEU A 57 11.30 5.42 -13.55
CA LEU A 57 9.97 4.95 -13.16
C LEU A 57 10.01 4.07 -11.89
N LEU A 58 11.04 3.23 -11.73
CA LEU A 58 11.25 2.49 -10.47
C LEU A 58 11.46 3.42 -9.27
N GLY A 59 12.20 4.51 -9.46
CA GLY A 59 12.38 5.56 -8.45
C GLY A 59 11.06 6.23 -8.08
N ASP A 60 10.25 6.59 -9.09
CA ASP A 60 8.94 7.21 -8.89
C ASP A 60 7.98 6.27 -8.14
N LEU A 61 7.97 4.97 -8.49
CA LEU A 61 7.19 3.95 -7.80
C LEU A 61 7.61 3.80 -6.34
N ASN A 62 8.91 3.79 -6.05
CA ASN A 62 9.42 3.72 -4.68
C ASN A 62 9.00 4.96 -3.87
N HIS A 63 9.07 6.15 -4.46
CA HIS A 63 8.60 7.37 -3.83
C HIS A 63 7.10 7.32 -3.52
N PHE A 64 6.30 6.90 -4.51
CA PHE A 64 4.87 6.72 -4.35
C PHE A 64 4.52 5.71 -3.24
N THR A 65 5.20 4.57 -3.17
CA THR A 65 5.01 3.59 -2.09
C THR A 65 5.29 4.19 -0.71
N GLY A 66 6.34 5.01 -0.57
CA GLY A 66 6.63 5.72 0.67
C GLY A 66 5.52 6.70 1.08
N GLN A 67 5.05 7.53 0.14
CA GLN A 67 3.94 8.45 0.40
C GLN A 67 2.65 7.70 0.79
N PHE A 68 2.39 6.57 0.14
CA PHE A 68 1.21 5.76 0.42
C PHE A 68 1.27 5.11 1.81
N LEU A 69 2.45 4.63 2.23
CA LEU A 69 2.67 4.14 3.59
C LEU A 69 2.34 5.24 4.63
N GLU A 70 2.92 6.43 4.46
CA GLU A 70 2.67 7.56 5.37
C GLU A 70 1.18 7.92 5.45
N GLN A 71 0.47 7.89 4.32
CA GLN A 71 -0.96 8.13 4.28
C GLN A 71 -1.75 7.06 5.05
N VAL A 72 -1.47 5.77 4.82
CA VAL A 72 -2.15 4.67 5.53
C VAL A 72 -1.87 4.75 7.04
N GLU A 73 -0.63 5.02 7.44
CA GLU A 73 -0.29 5.20 8.86
C GLU A 73 -1.00 6.39 9.51
N GLN A 74 -1.23 7.47 8.76
CA GLN A 74 -2.01 8.61 9.23
C GLN A 74 -3.49 8.24 9.40
N ASP A 75 -4.07 7.52 8.44
CA ASP A 75 -5.47 7.08 8.48
C ASP A 75 -5.72 6.04 9.58
N MET A 76 -4.70 5.29 9.99
CA MET A 76 -4.76 4.33 11.10
C MET A 76 -4.65 4.99 12.48
N LYS A 77 -4.23 6.26 12.58
CA LYS A 77 -4.21 6.95 13.89
C LYS A 77 -5.65 7.19 14.36
N PRO A 78 -6.01 6.76 15.59
CA PRO A 78 -7.30 7.12 16.14
C PRO A 78 -7.42 8.65 16.16
N ALA A 79 -8.59 9.17 15.77
CA ALA A 79 -8.89 10.57 16.00
C ALA A 79 -8.72 10.84 17.50
N GLU A 80 -7.80 11.74 17.88
CA GLU A 80 -7.71 12.18 19.25
C GLU A 80 -9.07 12.75 19.64
N ASP A 81 -9.78 12.05 20.52
CA ASP A 81 -11.01 12.52 21.13
C ASP A 81 -10.75 13.94 21.64
N ALA A 82 -11.42 14.92 21.02
CA ALA A 82 -11.44 16.28 21.52
C ALA A 82 -12.09 16.26 22.91
N PHE A 83 -11.25 16.12 23.93
CA PHE A 83 -11.58 16.37 25.32
C PHE A 83 -12.21 17.76 25.42
N GLY A 84 -13.53 17.81 25.67
CA GLY A 84 -14.16 19.05 26.15
C GLY A 84 -15.46 19.51 25.49
N VAL A 85 -16.44 18.65 25.23
CA VAL A 85 -17.83 19.15 25.07
C VAL A 85 -18.44 19.34 26.46
N TRP A 86 -18.35 20.57 26.97
CA TRP A 86 -19.06 21.07 28.16
C TRP A 86 -20.58 20.84 28.02
N LYS A 87 -21.25 20.31 29.05
CA LYS A 87 -22.72 20.28 29.13
C LYS A 87 -23.21 21.18 30.28
N PRO A 88 -23.64 22.41 30.00
CA PRO A 88 -24.42 23.19 30.97
C PRO A 88 -25.89 22.85 30.87
N GLY A 89 -26.48 22.38 31.96
CA GLY A 89 -27.92 22.11 32.02
C GLY A 89 -28.49 21.70 33.37
N ASP A 90 -27.70 21.66 34.44
CA ASP A 90 -28.26 21.60 35.80
C ASP A 90 -28.60 23.03 36.26
N SER A 91 -29.87 23.40 36.09
CA SER A 91 -30.54 24.51 36.78
C SER A 91 -32.02 24.19 36.91
#